data_AF-A0A3D5FG36-F1
#
_entry.id   AF-A0A3D5FG36-F1
#
_cell.length_a   1.000
_cell.length_b   1.000
_cell.length_c   1.000
_cell.angle_alpha   90.00
_cell.angle_beta   90.00
_cell.angle_gamma   90.00
#
_symmetry.space_group_name_H-M   'P 1'
#
loop_
_entity.id
_entity.type
_entity.pdbx_description
1 polymer ?
#
loop_
_entity_poly.entity_id
_entity_poly.type
_entity_poly.pdbx_seq_one_letter_code
_entity_poly.pdbx_strand_id
1 'polypeptide(L)'
;VLAGAGPATEDALADFGLHLGVAFQIIDDALDYRADAKQMGKNAGDDLAEGKVTLPLIHALQHCDDSQGQLLRNAIEDGTREHFGRIHSIIETLDSLAYTSRRAQDHADAARQALEVLPPSNYRTALANLADFSVSRTF
;
A
#
# COMPACT_ATOMS: atom_id res chain seq x y z
N VAL A 1 -25.87 -2.74 -8.73
CA VAL A 1 -26.49 -4.02 -9.10
C VAL A 1 -27.80 -4.29 -8.37
N LEU A 2 -27.80 -4.66 -7.08
CA LEU A 2 -29.03 -5.10 -6.39
C LEU A 2 -30.13 -4.02 -6.29
N ALA A 3 -29.75 -2.74 -6.21
CA ALA A 3 -30.69 -1.62 -6.18
C ALA A 3 -31.15 -1.14 -7.59
N GLY A 4 -30.72 -1.81 -8.66
CA GLY A 4 -31.04 -1.39 -10.04
C GLY A 4 -30.43 -0.05 -10.45
N ALA A 5 -29.25 0.29 -9.91
CA ALA A 5 -28.54 1.52 -10.26
C ALA A 5 -28.10 1.51 -11.74
N GLY A 6 -28.01 2.69 -12.36
CA GLY A 6 -27.56 2.82 -13.75
C GLY A 6 -26.06 2.55 -13.91
N PRO A 7 -25.58 2.22 -15.13
CA PRO A 7 -24.19 1.79 -15.39
C PRO A 7 -23.13 2.75 -14.85
N ALA A 8 -23.31 4.06 -15.05
CA ALA A 8 -22.36 5.07 -14.57
C ALA A 8 -22.16 5.04 -13.03
N THR A 9 -23.21 4.70 -12.28
CA THR A 9 -23.11 4.54 -10.81
C THR A 9 -22.45 3.22 -10.44
N GLU A 10 -22.68 2.15 -11.20
CA GLU A 10 -22.04 0.86 -10.98
C GLU A 10 -20.54 0.94 -11.24
N ASP A 11 -20.14 1.54 -12.36
CA ASP A 11 -18.74 1.76 -12.73
C ASP A 11 -18.03 2.62 -11.68
N ALA A 12 -18.65 3.74 -11.27
CA ALA A 12 -18.11 4.61 -10.23
C ALA A 12 -17.90 3.89 -8.88
N LEU A 13 -18.81 3.00 -8.48
CA LEU A 13 -18.67 2.22 -7.26
C LEU A 13 -17.65 1.08 -7.39
N ALA A 14 -17.49 0.52 -8.59
CA ALA A 14 -16.43 -0.43 -8.88
C ALA A 14 -15.05 0.24 -8.81
N ASP A 15 -14.89 1.42 -9.41
CA ASP A 15 -13.67 2.22 -9.35
C ASP A 15 -13.34 2.62 -7.91
N PHE A 16 -14.34 3.08 -7.16
CA PHE A 16 -14.18 3.35 -5.72
C PHE A 16 -13.62 2.14 -4.98
N GLY A 17 -14.24 0.96 -5.16
CA GLY A 17 -13.82 -0.28 -4.49
C GLY A 17 -12.41 -0.71 -4.87
N LEU A 18 -12.06 -0.62 -6.17
CA LEU A 18 -10.74 -0.93 -6.68
C LEU A 18 -9.67 -0.02 -6.05
N HIS A 19 -9.88 1.29 -6.12
CA HIS A 19 -8.92 2.26 -5.61
C HIS A 19 -8.78 2.19 -4.09
N LEU A 20 -9.90 2.02 -3.36
CA LEU A 20 -9.88 1.79 -1.91
C LEU A 20 -9.07 0.55 -1.54
N GLY A 21 -9.31 -0.58 -2.22
CA GLY A 21 -8.63 -1.84 -1.97
C GLY A 21 -7.13 -1.76 -2.23
N VAL A 22 -6.74 -1.11 -3.34
CA VAL A 22 -5.32 -0.89 -3.67
C VAL A 22 -4.66 0.00 -2.64
N ALA A 23 -5.27 1.13 -2.25
CA ALA A 23 -4.74 2.01 -1.21
C ALA A 23 -4.51 1.28 0.12
N PHE A 24 -5.49 0.46 0.53
CA PHE A 24 -5.40 -0.33 1.77
C PHE A 24 -4.25 -1.34 1.72
N GLN A 25 -4.13 -2.12 0.63
CA GLN A 25 -3.08 -3.14 0.51
C GLN A 25 -1.69 -2.52 0.48
N ILE A 26 -1.51 -1.43 -0.29
CA ILE A 26 -0.23 -0.74 -0.37
C ILE A 26 0.26 -0.25 1.01
N ILE A 27 -0.67 0.24 1.85
CA ILE A 27 -0.33 0.65 3.21
C ILE A 27 -0.02 -0.55 4.11
N ASP A 28 -0.80 -1.63 4.03
CA ASP A 28 -0.53 -2.85 4.80
C ASP A 28 0.87 -3.42 4.50
N ASP A 29 1.22 -3.50 3.21
CA ASP A 29 2.55 -3.89 2.74
C ASP A 29 3.65 -2.94 3.27
N ALA A 30 3.40 -1.63 3.28
CA ALA A 30 4.37 -0.65 3.79
C ALA A 30 4.61 -0.79 5.30
N LEU A 31 3.59 -1.20 6.06
CA LEU A 31 3.68 -1.39 7.50
C LEU A 31 4.56 -2.60 7.87
N ASP A 32 4.66 -3.61 7.00
CA ASP A 32 5.54 -4.78 7.21
C ASP A 32 7.03 -4.41 7.27
N TYR A 33 7.42 -3.33 6.61
CA TYR A 33 8.80 -2.82 6.58
C TYR A 33 9.09 -1.75 7.63
N ARG A 34 8.28 -1.61 8.69
CA ARG A 34 8.58 -0.65 9.76
C ARG A 34 9.50 -1.26 10.82
N ALA A 35 10.60 -0.59 11.12
CA ALA A 35 11.56 -1.00 12.15
C ALA A 35 10.99 -1.05 13.58
N ASP A 36 9.90 -0.32 13.88
CA ASP A 36 9.30 -0.31 15.23
C ASP A 36 8.41 -1.53 15.47
N ALA A 37 9.01 -2.72 15.38
CA ALA A 37 8.41 -4.02 15.65
C ALA A 37 7.82 -4.11 17.08
N LYS A 38 8.22 -3.22 18.01
CA LYS A 38 7.66 -3.17 19.37
C LYS A 38 6.24 -2.62 19.42
N GLN A 39 5.85 -1.71 18.52
CA GLN A 39 4.49 -1.15 18.52
C GLN A 39 3.46 -2.03 17.79
N MET A 40 3.89 -2.87 16.83
CA MET A 40 2.96 -3.59 15.97
C MET A 40 2.58 -5.00 16.43
N GLY A 41 3.29 -5.59 17.41
CA GLY A 41 2.98 -6.94 17.90
C GLY A 41 3.04 -8.05 16.82
N LYS A 42 3.59 -7.72 15.64
CA LYS A 42 3.81 -8.57 14.47
C LYS A 42 5.30 -8.56 14.13
N ASN A 43 5.76 -9.63 13.49
CA ASN A 43 7.16 -9.76 13.13
C ASN A 43 7.41 -8.98 11.84
N ALA A 44 7.98 -7.78 11.92
CA ALA A 44 8.37 -7.01 10.74
C ALA A 44 9.17 -7.89 9.73
N GLY A 45 8.89 -7.72 8.44
CA GLY A 45 9.45 -8.54 7.37
C GLY A 45 8.78 -9.89 7.18
N ASP A 46 7.50 -10.04 7.57
CA ASP A 46 6.71 -11.24 7.28
C ASP A 46 6.57 -11.40 5.74
N ASP A 47 6.29 -10.32 5.01
CA ASP A 47 6.11 -10.36 3.56
C ASP A 47 7.40 -10.72 2.83
N LEU A 48 8.53 -10.20 3.31
CA LEU A 48 9.85 -10.54 2.77
C LEU A 48 10.16 -12.03 2.99
N ALA A 49 9.85 -12.58 4.17
CA ALA A 49 10.07 -13.99 4.46
C ALA A 49 9.16 -14.92 3.65
N GLU A 50 8.00 -14.43 3.23
CA GLU A 50 7.11 -15.14 2.30
C GLU A 50 7.54 -14.98 0.83
N GLY A 51 8.62 -14.24 0.56
CA GLY A 51 9.12 -13.97 -0.79
C GLY A 51 8.24 -13.01 -1.59
N LYS A 52 7.37 -12.23 -0.92
CA LYS A 52 6.49 -11.29 -1.61
C LYS A 52 7.27 -10.08 -2.10
N VAL A 53 6.99 -9.71 -3.34
CA VAL A 53 7.58 -8.54 -3.99
C VAL A 53 6.61 -7.36 -3.92
N THR A 54 6.51 -6.74 -2.74
CA THR A 54 5.59 -5.63 -2.47
C THR A 54 6.11 -4.29 -2.99
N LEU A 55 5.26 -3.25 -3.01
CA LEU A 55 5.60 -1.96 -3.63
C LEU A 55 6.85 -1.26 -3.05
N PRO A 56 7.09 -1.23 -1.72
CA PRO A 56 8.35 -0.70 -1.18
C PRO A 56 9.58 -1.39 -1.76
N LEU A 57 9.53 -2.72 -1.92
CA LEU A 57 10.64 -3.52 -2.41
C LEU A 57 10.83 -3.35 -3.93
N ILE A 58 9.74 -3.27 -4.69
CA ILE A 58 9.77 -2.95 -6.13
C ILE A 58 10.45 -1.61 -6.36
N HIS A 59 10.05 -0.58 -5.61
CA HIS A 59 10.65 0.75 -5.73
C HIS A 59 12.15 0.72 -5.39
N ALA A 60 12.52 0.05 -4.29
CA ALA A 60 13.92 -0.10 -3.91
C ALA A 60 14.75 -0.78 -5.02
N LEU A 61 14.25 -1.88 -5.60
CA LEU A 61 14.92 -2.60 -6.70
C LEU A 61 15.11 -1.76 -7.97
N GLN A 62 14.28 -0.74 -8.19
CA GLN A 62 14.39 0.15 -9.34
C GLN A 62 15.40 1.28 -9.14
N HIS A 63 15.76 1.60 -7.89
CA HIS A 63 16.57 2.76 -7.54
C HIS A 63 17.87 2.41 -6.80
N CYS A 64 18.10 1.14 -6.49
CA CYS A 64 19.28 0.67 -5.79
C CYS A 64 20.51 0.54 -6.71
N ASP A 65 21.70 0.51 -6.11
CA ASP A 65 22.91 0.08 -6.82
C ASP A 65 22.97 -1.44 -7.02
N ASP A 66 23.95 -1.93 -7.79
CA ASP A 66 24.08 -3.36 -8.13
C ASP A 66 24.24 -4.25 -6.87
N SER A 67 24.96 -3.79 -5.85
CA SER A 67 25.24 -4.56 -4.64
C SER A 67 24.00 -4.67 -3.75
N GLN A 68 23.26 -3.56 -3.64
CA GLN A 68 21.97 -3.51 -2.97
C GLN A 68 20.95 -4.36 -3.73
N GLY A 69 20.90 -4.26 -5.06
CA GLY A 69 20.00 -5.03 -5.91
C GLY A 69 20.22 -6.53 -5.78
N GLN A 70 21.48 -6.97 -5.72
CA GLN A 70 21.79 -8.39 -5.48
C GLN A 70 21.29 -8.85 -4.11
N LEU A 71 21.49 -8.04 -3.06
CA LEU A 71 20.99 -8.36 -1.72
C LEU A 71 19.46 -8.48 -1.69
N LEU A 72 18.75 -7.53 -2.31
CA LEU A 72 17.29 -7.53 -2.37
C LEU A 72 16.76 -8.75 -3.14
N ARG A 73 17.39 -9.12 -4.26
CA ARG A 73 17.01 -10.31 -5.05
C ARG A 73 17.24 -11.61 -4.27
N ASN A 74 18.39 -11.76 -3.64
CA ASN A 74 18.69 -12.95 -2.83
C ASN A 74 17.68 -13.08 -1.69
N ALA A 75 17.33 -11.97 -1.02
CA ALA A 75 16.36 -12.01 0.06
C ALA A 75 14.96 -12.47 -0.38
N ILE A 76 14.54 -12.11 -1.60
CA ILE A 76 13.29 -12.58 -2.21
C ILE A 76 13.38 -14.08 -2.53
N GLU A 77 14.48 -14.52 -3.13
CA GLU A 77 14.69 -15.93 -3.53
C GLU A 77 14.81 -16.87 -2.34
N ASP A 78 15.52 -16.44 -1.29
CA ASP A 78 15.78 -17.23 -0.09
C ASP A 78 14.61 -17.21 0.90
N GLY A 79 13.71 -16.23 0.83
CA GLY A 79 12.55 -16.11 1.72
C GLY A 79 12.93 -16.02 3.21
N THR A 80 13.95 -15.21 3.53
CA THR A 80 14.53 -15.13 4.89
C THR A 80 14.57 -13.71 5.43
N ARG A 81 14.55 -13.60 6.77
CA ARG A 81 14.69 -12.31 7.50
C ARG A 81 16.12 -12.02 7.94
N GLU A 82 17.07 -12.89 7.64
CA GLU A 82 18.47 -12.77 8.07
C GLU A 82 19.06 -11.39 7.75
N HIS A 83 18.66 -10.79 6.63
CA HIS A 83 19.16 -9.50 6.16
C HIS A 83 18.15 -8.36 6.29
N PHE A 84 17.06 -8.55 7.03
CA PHE A 84 15.97 -7.56 7.13
C PHE A 84 16.45 -6.17 7.55
N GLY A 85 17.37 -6.07 8.52
CA GLY A 85 17.90 -4.76 8.95
C GLY A 85 18.64 -4.00 7.82
N ARG A 86 19.37 -4.71 6.96
CA ARG A 86 20.06 -4.10 5.80
C ARG A 86 19.05 -3.71 4.71
N ILE A 87 18.07 -4.58 4.47
CA ILE A 87 17.00 -4.35 3.48
C ILE A 87 16.12 -3.17 3.89
N HIS A 88 15.75 -3.08 5.17
CA HIS A 88 15.08 -1.94 5.75
C HIS A 88 15.87 -0.65 5.51
N SER A 89 17.17 -0.65 5.81
CA SER A 89 18.02 0.53 5.58
C SER A 89 18.06 0.94 4.10
N ILE A 90 18.06 -0.01 3.16
CA ILE A 90 17.96 0.30 1.72
C ILE A 90 16.60 0.93 1.38
N ILE A 91 15.51 0.33 1.85
CA ILE A 91 14.13 0.81 1.64
C ILE A 91 13.96 2.24 2.18
N GLU A 92 14.51 2.52 3.37
CA GLU A 92 14.49 3.83 4.01
C GLU A 92 15.35 4.85 3.26
N THR A 93 16.60 4.50 2.93
CA THR A 93 17.54 5.43 2.25
C THR A 93 17.10 5.79 0.83
N LEU A 94 16.37 4.89 0.17
CA LEU A 94 15.80 5.12 -1.16
C LEU A 94 14.39 5.74 -1.12
N ASP A 95 13.93 6.22 0.03
CA ASP A 95 12.60 6.83 0.23
C ASP A 95 11.43 5.94 -0.26
N SER A 96 11.62 4.62 -0.22
CA SER A 96 10.67 3.68 -0.82
C SER A 96 9.37 3.59 -0.02
N LEU A 97 9.41 3.79 1.30
CA LEU A 97 8.21 3.94 2.12
C LEU A 97 7.45 5.23 1.80
N ALA A 98 8.16 6.36 1.69
CA ALA A 98 7.54 7.63 1.34
C ALA A 98 6.90 7.60 -0.06
N TYR A 99 7.56 6.96 -1.02
CA TYR A 99 6.97 6.68 -2.34
C TYR A 99 5.69 5.84 -2.22
N THR A 100 5.75 4.74 -1.47
CA THR A 100 4.63 3.83 -1.27
C THR A 100 3.43 4.54 -0.65
N SER A 101 3.65 5.38 0.37
CA SER A 101 2.61 6.20 1.00
C SER A 101 1.99 7.21 0.04
N ARG A 102 2.79 7.87 -0.80
CA ARG A 102 2.25 8.77 -1.85
C ARG A 102 1.36 8.01 -2.83
N ARG A 103 1.79 6.83 -3.27
CA ARG A 103 0.98 5.98 -4.17
C ARG A 103 -0.33 5.56 -3.52
N ALA A 104 -0.32 5.20 -2.24
CA ALA A 104 -1.55 4.91 -1.51
C ALA A 104 -2.48 6.13 -1.46
N GLN A 105 -1.94 7.32 -1.18
CA GLN A 105 -2.72 8.57 -1.20
C GLN A 105 -3.34 8.85 -2.57
N ASP A 106 -2.58 8.68 -3.66
CA ASP A 106 -3.10 8.84 -5.03
C ASP A 106 -4.32 7.94 -5.27
N HIS A 107 -4.27 6.69 -4.77
CA HIS A 107 -5.40 5.76 -4.86
C HIS A 107 -6.57 6.17 -3.95
N ALA A 108 -6.33 6.64 -2.73
CA ALA A 108 -7.40 7.15 -1.86
C ALA A 108 -8.11 8.37 -2.48
N ASP A 109 -7.36 9.27 -3.09
CA ASP A 109 -7.91 10.44 -3.79
C ASP A 109 -8.74 10.03 -5.01
N ALA A 110 -8.26 9.06 -5.80
CA ALA A 110 -9.01 8.50 -6.92
C ALA A 110 -10.31 7.80 -6.46
N ALA A 111 -10.28 7.07 -5.34
CA ALA A 111 -11.48 6.48 -4.75
C ALA A 111 -12.51 7.57 -4.39
N ARG A 112 -12.07 8.65 -3.75
CA ARG A 112 -12.94 9.79 -3.41
C ARG A 112 -13.55 10.45 -4.65
N GLN A 113 -12.75 10.63 -5.69
CA GLN A 113 -13.19 11.21 -6.95
C GLN A 113 -14.27 10.34 -7.62
N ALA A 114 -14.13 9.02 -7.58
CA ALA A 114 -15.12 8.10 -8.14
C ALA A 114 -16.51 8.28 -7.47
N LEU A 115 -16.56 8.67 -6.19
CA LEU A 115 -17.83 8.93 -5.48
C LEU A 115 -18.54 10.23 -5.89
N GLU A 116 -17.92 11.10 -6.69
CA GLU A 116 -18.52 12.39 -7.06
C GLU A 116 -19.77 12.27 -7.93
N VAL A 117 -19.92 11.14 -8.64
CA VAL A 117 -21.13 10.78 -9.41
C VAL A 117 -22.34 10.60 -8.50
N LEU A 118 -22.14 10.26 -7.22
CA LEU A 118 -23.22 10.06 -6.27
C LEU A 118 -23.72 11.41 -5.70
N PRO A 119 -25.03 11.58 -5.50
CA PRO A 119 -25.54 12.76 -4.83
C PRO A 119 -24.97 12.89 -3.40
N PRO A 120 -24.79 14.12 -2.89
CA PRO A 120 -24.37 14.34 -1.50
C PRO A 120 -25.30 13.62 -0.53
N SER A 121 -24.71 12.80 0.35
CA SER A 121 -25.43 12.04 1.37
C SER A 121 -24.47 11.61 2.48
N ASN A 122 -25.03 11.24 3.65
CA ASN A 122 -24.22 10.69 4.75
C ASN A 122 -23.46 9.42 4.32
N TYR A 123 -24.01 8.64 3.39
CA TYR A 123 -23.36 7.43 2.86
C TYR A 123 -22.17 7.77 1.97
N ARG A 124 -22.31 8.74 1.06
CA ARG A 124 -21.18 9.23 0.24
C ARG A 124 -20.05 9.76 1.12
N THR A 125 -20.38 10.55 2.15
CA THR A 125 -19.39 11.06 3.10
C THR A 125 -18.71 9.94 3.88
N ALA A 126 -19.45 8.93 4.34
CA ALA A 126 -18.87 7.79 5.05
C ALA A 126 -17.89 6.99 4.17
N LEU A 127 -18.21 6.78 2.89
CA LEU A 127 -17.32 6.10 1.94
C LEU A 127 -16.06 6.93 1.65
N ALA A 128 -16.19 8.24 1.49
CA ALA A 128 -15.03 9.13 1.32
C ALA A 128 -14.10 9.09 2.55
N ASN A 129 -14.67 9.15 3.76
CA ASN A 129 -13.92 9.03 5.00
C ASN A 129 -13.25 7.66 5.14
N LEU A 130 -13.85 6.59 4.61
CA LEU A 130 -13.24 5.26 4.60
C LEU A 130 -12.00 5.22 3.69
N ALA A 131 -12.02 5.92 2.55
CA ALA A 131 -10.85 6.07 1.69
C ALA A 131 -9.73 6.88 2.38
N ASP A 132 -10.07 7.97 3.08
CA ASP A 132 -9.08 8.71 3.86
C ASP A 132 -8.50 7.83 4.99
N PHE A 133 -9.34 7.06 5.67
CA PHE A 133 -8.93 6.18 6.76
C PHE A 133 -8.02 5.03 6.31
N SER A 134 -8.18 4.52 5.08
CA SER A 134 -7.32 3.42 4.59
C SER A 134 -5.85 3.83 4.49
N VAL A 135 -5.60 5.13 4.29
CA VAL A 135 -4.26 5.72 4.19
C VAL A 135 -3.86 6.58 5.38
N SER A 136 -4.75 6.76 6.36
CA SER A 136 -4.42 7.50 7.59
C SER A 136 -3.64 6.67 8.61
N ARG A 137 -3.38 5.39 8.33
CA ARG A 137 -2.60 4.50 9.22
C ARG A 137 -1.10 4.81 9.22
N THR A 138 -0.71 5.99 8.75
CA THR A 138 0.66 6.30 8.36
C THR A 138 1.22 7.48 9.15
N PHE A 139 2.37 7.20 9.78
CA PHE A 139 3.37 8.06 10.46
C PHE A 139 2.92 8.90 11.67
#